data_AF-A0A6I2GLU3-F1
#
_entry.id   AF-A0A6I2GLU3-F1
#
_cell.length_a   1.000
_cell.length_b   1.000
_cell.length_c   1.000
_cell.angle_alpha   90.00
_cell.angle_beta   90.00
_cell.angle_gamma   90.00
#
_symmetry.space_group_name_H-M   'P 1'
#
loop_
_entity.id
_entity.type
_entity.pdbx_description
1 polymer ?
#
loop_
_entity_poly.entity_id
_entity_poly.type
_entity_poly.pdbx_seq_one_letter_code
_entity_poly.pdbx_strand_id
1 'polypeptide(L)'
;MFRSGTLGQAKADCEVKAEHINQLLADINGKATIVVATAVTTKASSVIPFFPVYCLGLYRLMEDNGTHETPIMHQDRIYRDMLYGDKPEYDEQGRLRPDNWELDPQTQAATEALINTITAENFNTPVTGYDTFIKEFNVNSGFDVDGYQAEAVTLEELIALKP
;
A
#
# COMPACT_ATOMS: atom_id res chain seq x y z
N MET A 1 9.49 6.57 12.26
CA MET A 1 10.37 5.36 12.30
C MET A 1 10.91 4.95 10.92
N PHE A 2 10.12 5.03 9.84
CA PHE A 2 10.50 4.47 8.52
C PHE A 2 11.52 5.26 7.68
N ARG A 3 11.60 6.59 7.83
CA ARG A 3 12.43 7.44 6.96
C ARG A 3 13.90 7.55 7.42
N SER A 4 14.19 7.26 8.68
CA SER A 4 15.52 7.47 9.29
C SER A 4 16.29 6.18 9.58
N GLY A 5 15.69 5.01 9.35
CA GLY A 5 16.36 3.71 9.51
C GLY A 5 17.10 3.23 8.25
N THR A 6 17.60 2.01 8.26
CA THR A 6 18.30 1.38 7.12
C THR A 6 17.44 1.35 5.85
N LEU A 7 16.14 1.08 5.98
CA LEU A 7 15.20 1.14 4.86
C LEU A 7 15.05 2.56 4.29
N GLY A 8 15.15 3.59 5.14
CA GLY A 8 15.12 4.99 4.71
C GLY A 8 16.33 5.35 3.85
N GLN A 9 17.52 4.85 4.21
CA GLN A 9 18.74 5.02 3.40
C GLN A 9 18.61 4.33 2.03
N ALA A 10 18.03 3.13 1.99
CA ALA A 10 17.77 2.45 0.73
C ALA A 10 16.79 3.24 -0.16
N LYS A 11 15.73 3.82 0.42
CA LYS A 11 14.79 4.69 -0.33
C LYS A 11 15.47 5.96 -0.87
N ALA A 12 16.36 6.57 -0.09
CA ALA A 12 17.14 7.73 -0.55
C ALA A 12 18.07 7.36 -1.72
N ASP A 13 18.69 6.17 -1.71
CA ASP A 13 19.47 5.70 -2.87
C ASP A 13 18.57 5.50 -4.10
N CYS A 14 17.35 4.98 -3.95
CA CYS A 14 16.40 4.89 -5.07
C CYS A 14 16.12 6.26 -5.71
N GLU A 15 16.04 7.33 -4.92
CA GLU A 15 15.86 8.70 -5.43
C GLU A 15 17.07 9.13 -6.28
N VAL A 16 18.29 8.90 -5.80
CA VAL A 16 19.52 9.15 -6.57
C VAL A 16 19.56 8.33 -7.87
N LYS A 17 19.12 7.07 -7.84
CA LYS A 17 19.07 6.23 -9.04
C LYS A 17 18.00 6.69 -10.02
N ALA A 18 16.85 7.16 -9.54
CA ALA A 18 15.82 7.71 -10.42
C ALA A 18 16.32 8.93 -11.20
N GLU A 19 17.08 9.83 -10.58
CA GLU A 19 17.73 10.95 -11.28
C GLU A 19 18.71 10.45 -12.35
N HIS A 20 19.55 9.48 -12.02
CA HIS A 20 20.49 8.90 -12.99
C HIS A 20 19.75 8.22 -14.16
N ILE A 21 18.68 7.47 -13.90
CA ILE A 21 17.87 6.84 -14.95
C ILE A 21 17.21 7.91 -15.83
N ASN A 22 16.74 9.02 -15.26
CA ASN A 22 16.20 10.13 -16.06
C ASN A 22 17.24 10.71 -17.03
N GLN A 23 18.51 10.82 -16.62
CA GLN A 23 19.59 11.26 -17.51
C GLN A 23 19.81 10.28 -18.67
N LEU A 24 19.74 8.98 -18.39
CA LEU A 24 19.88 7.92 -19.41
C LEU A 24 18.71 7.87 -20.40
N LEU A 25 17.52 8.32 -19.99
CA LEU A 25 16.32 8.31 -20.83
C LEU A 25 16.09 9.62 -21.59
N ALA A 26 16.95 10.62 -21.39
CA ALA A 26 16.75 11.97 -21.92
C ALA A 26 16.75 12.03 -23.45
N ASP A 27 17.53 11.17 -24.12
CA ASP A 27 17.65 11.10 -25.57
C ASP A 27 16.38 10.60 -26.28
N ILE A 28 15.57 9.81 -25.57
CA ILE A 28 14.28 9.29 -26.05
C ILE A 28 13.08 10.03 -25.46
N ASN A 29 13.31 11.17 -24.78
CA ASN A 29 12.28 11.89 -24.01
C ASN A 29 11.53 11.00 -23.00
N GLY A 30 12.21 10.02 -22.43
CA GLY A 30 11.66 9.15 -21.40
C GLY A 30 11.70 9.81 -20.02
N LYS A 31 10.96 9.22 -19.07
CA LYS A 31 10.90 9.68 -17.68
C LYS A 31 10.88 8.50 -16.72
N ALA A 32 11.75 8.55 -15.71
CA ALA A 32 11.69 7.69 -14.55
C ALA A 32 11.11 8.49 -13.37
N THR A 33 10.26 7.86 -12.56
CA THR A 33 9.57 8.54 -11.46
C THR A 33 9.45 7.60 -10.28
N ILE A 34 9.80 8.11 -9.10
CA ILE A 34 9.52 7.43 -7.84
C ILE A 34 8.04 7.64 -7.51
N VAL A 35 7.34 6.55 -7.22
CA VAL A 35 5.95 6.57 -6.75
C VAL A 35 5.94 6.22 -5.27
N VAL A 36 5.45 7.14 -4.44
CA VAL A 36 5.31 6.92 -2.99
C VAL A 36 3.90 6.39 -2.74
N ALA A 37 3.78 5.07 -2.63
CA ALA A 37 2.51 4.39 -2.47
C ALA A 37 1.98 4.46 -1.03
N THR A 38 0.66 4.34 -0.90
CA THR A 38 -0.05 4.27 0.39
C THR A 38 0.24 2.95 1.12
N ALA A 39 -0.03 2.93 2.42
CA ALA A 39 0.04 1.73 3.25
C ALA A 39 -1.03 0.70 2.86
N VAL A 40 -0.60 -0.43 2.31
CA VAL A 40 -1.47 -1.55 1.92
C VAL A 40 -1.05 -2.87 2.57
N THR A 41 -1.99 -3.79 2.74
CA THR A 41 -1.72 -5.14 3.25
C THR A 41 -0.97 -5.94 2.20
N THR A 42 0.24 -6.37 2.52
CA THR A 42 1.08 -7.25 1.69
C THR A 42 1.84 -8.20 2.58
N LYS A 43 2.32 -9.33 2.05
CA LYS A 43 3.18 -10.26 2.81
C LYS A 43 4.40 -9.56 3.44
N ALA A 44 4.99 -8.59 2.75
CA ALA A 44 6.14 -7.84 3.24
C ALA A 44 5.75 -6.82 4.32
N SER A 45 4.62 -6.12 4.17
CA SER A 45 4.21 -5.08 5.10
C SER A 45 3.60 -5.64 6.39
N SER A 46 2.92 -6.80 6.32
CA SER A 46 2.32 -7.46 7.49
C SER A 46 3.34 -7.91 8.55
N VAL A 47 4.61 -8.07 8.19
CA VAL A 47 5.69 -8.47 9.12
C VAL A 47 6.51 -7.29 9.64
N ILE A 48 6.21 -6.07 9.20
CA ILE A 48 6.87 -4.87 9.70
C ILE A 48 6.34 -4.58 11.12
N PRO A 49 7.22 -4.39 12.12
CA PRO A 49 6.79 -4.02 13.47
C PRO A 49 5.88 -2.79 13.46
N PHE A 50 4.80 -2.85 14.24
CA PHE A 50 3.77 -1.81 14.37
C PHE A 50 2.89 -1.53 13.13
N PHE A 51 3.31 -1.93 11.93
CA PHE A 51 2.56 -1.66 10.69
C PHE A 51 1.12 -2.21 10.70
N PRO A 52 0.83 -3.41 11.23
CA PRO A 52 -0.55 -3.89 11.34
C PRO A 52 -1.44 -2.95 12.15
N VAL A 53 -0.97 -2.45 13.30
CA VAL A 53 -1.73 -1.53 14.16
C VAL A 53 -2.01 -0.21 13.45
N TYR A 54 -1.04 0.29 12.68
CA TYR A 54 -1.25 1.46 11.84
C TYR A 54 -2.34 1.23 10.79
N CYS A 55 -2.33 0.08 10.11
CA CYS A 55 -3.38 -0.28 9.13
C CYS A 55 -4.76 -0.39 9.78
N LEU A 56 -4.86 -0.92 11.01
CA LEU A 56 -6.14 -0.98 11.73
C LEU A 56 -6.77 0.40 11.91
N GLY A 57 -5.98 1.41 12.26
CA GLY A 57 -6.46 2.78 12.39
C GLY A 57 -6.77 3.41 11.03
N LEU A 58 -5.83 3.29 10.09
CA LEU A 58 -5.90 3.93 8.79
C LEU A 58 -7.07 3.40 7.95
N TYR A 59 -7.24 2.08 7.85
CA TYR A 59 -8.28 1.48 7.02
C TYR A 59 -9.67 1.84 7.52
N ARG A 60 -9.88 1.85 8.84
CA ARG A 60 -11.16 2.26 9.40
C ARG A 60 -11.57 3.65 8.92
N LEU A 61 -10.65 4.60 8.95
CA LEU A 61 -10.94 5.98 8.55
C LEU A 61 -11.03 6.15 7.04
N MET A 62 -10.16 5.49 6.29
CA MET A 62 -10.22 5.53 4.84
C MET A 62 -11.49 4.86 4.31
N GLU A 63 -12.01 3.83 4.97
CA GLU A 63 -13.31 3.23 4.65
C GLU A 63 -14.46 4.20 4.93
N ASP A 64 -14.49 4.84 6.11
CA ASP A 64 -15.51 5.84 6.46
C ASP A 64 -15.49 7.03 5.49
N ASN A 65 -14.31 7.39 4.97
CA ASN A 65 -14.12 8.47 4.00
C ASN A 65 -14.29 8.01 2.53
N GLY A 66 -14.45 6.72 2.26
CA GLY A 66 -14.54 6.16 0.91
C GLY A 66 -13.24 6.25 0.09
N THR A 67 -12.08 6.34 0.76
CA THR A 67 -10.75 6.46 0.16
C THR A 67 -9.88 5.22 0.34
N HIS A 68 -10.37 4.16 0.99
CA HIS A 68 -9.62 2.91 1.16
C HIS A 68 -9.34 2.24 -0.19
N GLU A 69 -8.10 1.80 -0.39
CA GLU A 69 -7.65 1.16 -1.62
C GLU A 69 -6.88 -0.13 -1.35
N THR A 70 -7.29 -1.21 -2.01
CA THR A 70 -6.48 -2.43 -2.11
C THR A 70 -5.29 -2.20 -3.07
N PRO A 71 -4.25 -3.07 -3.09
CA PRO A 71 -3.12 -2.91 -4.00
C PRO A 71 -3.51 -2.73 -5.47
N ILE A 72 -4.53 -3.46 -5.95
CA ILE A 72 -4.97 -3.33 -7.35
C ILE A 72 -5.70 -2.01 -7.61
N MET A 73 -6.56 -1.56 -6.68
CA MET A 73 -7.23 -0.26 -6.80
C MET A 73 -6.23 0.89 -6.80
N HIS A 74 -5.22 0.81 -5.92
CA HIS A 74 -4.17 1.81 -5.82
C HIS A 74 -3.33 1.89 -7.10
N GLN A 75 -2.93 0.74 -7.66
CA GLN A 75 -2.20 0.69 -8.93
C GLN A 75 -3.07 1.20 -10.10
N ASP A 76 -4.35 0.81 -10.17
CA ASP A 76 -5.27 1.31 -11.19
C ASP A 76 -5.33 2.84 -11.16
N ARG A 77 -5.57 3.45 -9.99
CA ARG A 77 -5.61 4.92 -9.86
C ARG A 77 -4.29 5.58 -10.27
N ILE A 78 -3.15 5.04 -9.83
CA ILE A 78 -1.82 5.55 -10.20
C ILE A 78 -1.67 5.61 -11.73
N TYR A 79 -2.03 4.54 -12.43
CA TYR A 79 -1.87 4.49 -13.88
C TYR A 79 -2.93 5.32 -14.61
N ARG A 80 -4.19 5.14 -14.26
CA ARG A 80 -5.36 5.74 -14.92
C ARG A 80 -5.42 7.26 -14.73
N ASP A 81 -5.22 7.73 -13.51
CA ASP A 81 -5.46 9.15 -13.18
C ASP A 81 -4.17 9.98 -13.12
N MET A 82 -3.02 9.36 -12.81
CA MET A 82 -1.78 10.10 -12.52
C MET A 82 -0.71 9.95 -13.61
N LEU A 83 -0.23 8.73 -13.88
CA LEU A 83 0.88 8.50 -14.82
C LEU A 83 0.46 8.74 -16.28
N TYR A 84 -0.72 8.26 -16.65
CA TYR A 84 -1.27 8.40 -18.01
C TYR A 84 -2.57 9.23 -18.04
N GLY A 85 -2.98 9.77 -16.89
CA GLY A 85 -4.13 10.65 -16.75
C GLY A 85 -3.76 12.14 -16.69
N ASP A 86 -4.68 12.95 -16.18
CA ASP A 86 -4.59 14.41 -16.11
C ASP A 86 -4.48 14.96 -14.69
N LYS A 87 -4.35 14.10 -13.67
CA LYS A 87 -4.28 14.48 -12.25
C LYS A 87 -3.00 13.97 -11.55
N PRO A 88 -1.79 14.18 -12.11
CA PRO A 88 -0.58 13.82 -11.39
C PRO A 88 -0.35 14.76 -10.21
N GLU A 89 -0.03 14.18 -9.06
CA GLU A 89 0.39 14.92 -7.87
C GLU A 89 1.84 14.59 -7.58
N TYR A 90 2.70 15.61 -7.62
CA TYR A 90 4.12 15.49 -7.32
C TYR A 90 4.47 16.33 -6.11
N ASP A 91 5.42 15.85 -5.29
CA ASP A 91 6.03 16.68 -4.26
C ASP A 91 7.19 17.54 -4.81
N GLU A 92 7.77 18.36 -3.93
CA GLU A 92 8.90 19.24 -4.25
C GLU A 92 10.15 18.49 -4.76
N GLN A 93 10.25 17.18 -4.50
CA GLN A 93 11.34 16.31 -4.96
C GLN A 93 11.00 15.59 -6.27
N GLY A 94 9.86 15.89 -6.88
CA GLY A 94 9.43 15.31 -8.15
C GLY A 94 8.91 13.87 -8.04
N ARG A 95 8.58 13.40 -6.83
CA ARG A 95 8.04 12.04 -6.60
C ARG A 95 6.52 12.07 -6.74
N LEU A 96 5.94 11.07 -7.40
CA LEU A 96 4.50 10.94 -7.54
C LEU A 96 3.89 10.50 -6.20
N ARG A 97 2.81 11.16 -5.77
CA ARG A 97 2.23 11.03 -4.42
C ARG A 97 0.78 10.52 -4.42
N PRO A 98 0.53 9.27 -4.83
CA PRO A 98 -0.79 8.66 -4.66
C PRO A 98 -1.12 8.39 -3.19
N ASP A 99 -0.16 8.49 -2.27
CA ASP A 99 -0.34 8.44 -0.82
C ASP A 99 -0.96 9.73 -0.22
N ASN A 100 -1.32 10.71 -1.05
CA ASN A 100 -1.91 11.98 -0.65
C ASN A 100 -3.18 11.82 0.21
N TRP A 101 -4.03 10.82 -0.05
CA TRP A 101 -5.23 10.56 0.74
C TRP A 101 -4.92 10.05 2.15
N GLU A 102 -3.90 9.20 2.28
CA GLU A 102 -3.42 8.73 3.59
C GLU A 102 -2.78 9.88 4.36
N LEU A 103 -2.02 10.74 3.69
CA LEU A 103 -1.27 11.84 4.30
C LEU A 103 -2.08 13.12 4.51
N ASP A 104 -3.37 13.10 4.18
CA ASP A 104 -4.25 14.20 4.53
C ASP A 104 -4.16 14.48 6.05
N PRO A 105 -3.95 15.74 6.48
CA PRO A 105 -3.75 16.06 7.89
C PRO A 105 -4.89 15.63 8.80
N GLN A 106 -6.14 15.65 8.32
CA GLN A 106 -7.29 15.20 9.11
C GLN A 106 -7.29 13.68 9.24
N THR A 107 -7.01 12.97 8.14
CA THR A 107 -6.87 11.52 8.12
C THR A 107 -5.76 11.04 9.05
N GLN A 108 -4.57 11.67 9.01
CA GLN A 108 -3.45 11.34 9.90
C GLN A 108 -3.79 11.59 11.37
N ALA A 109 -4.34 12.77 11.69
CA ALA A 109 -4.68 13.12 13.07
C ALA A 109 -5.73 12.18 13.67
N ALA A 110 -6.76 11.85 12.87
CA ALA A 110 -7.79 10.92 13.31
C ALA A 110 -7.27 9.48 13.39
N THR A 111 -6.36 9.06 12.50
CA THR A 111 -5.71 7.74 12.54
C THR A 111 -4.88 7.60 13.81
N GLU A 112 -4.07 8.61 14.14
CA GLU A 112 -3.28 8.64 15.37
C GLU A 112 -4.17 8.59 16.62
N ALA A 113 -5.25 9.39 16.64
CA ALA A 113 -6.21 9.38 17.73
C ALA A 113 -6.84 8.00 17.92
N LEU A 114 -7.27 7.35 16.84
CA LEU A 114 -7.84 6.00 16.88
C LEU A 114 -6.83 4.97 17.38
N ILE A 115 -5.59 4.98 16.87
CA ILE A 115 -4.53 4.04 17.29
C ILE A 115 -4.27 4.13 18.79
N ASN A 116 -4.29 5.34 19.37
CA ASN A 116 -4.09 5.55 20.81
C ASN A 116 -5.23 4.98 21.67
N THR A 117 -6.38 4.63 21.09
CA THR A 117 -7.49 3.96 21.80
C THR A 117 -7.47 2.43 21.66
N ILE A 118 -6.60 1.88 20.82
CA ILE A 118 -6.55 0.43 20.56
C ILE A 118 -5.94 -0.27 21.77
N THR A 119 -6.63 -1.28 22.27
CA THR A 119 -6.22 -2.15 23.37
C THR A 119 -6.33 -3.61 22.95
N ALA A 120 -5.77 -4.51 23.77
CA ALA A 120 -5.85 -5.96 23.52
C ALA A 120 -7.31 -6.48 23.53
N GLU A 121 -8.23 -5.75 24.16
CA GLU A 121 -9.63 -6.12 24.31
C GLU A 121 -10.52 -5.59 23.17
N ASN A 122 -10.10 -4.55 22.44
CA ASN A 122 -10.95 -3.87 21.45
C ASN A 122 -10.42 -3.90 20.01
N PHE A 123 -9.17 -4.33 19.80
CA PHE A 123 -8.51 -4.20 18.49
C PHE A 123 -9.23 -4.92 17.34
N ASN A 124 -10.03 -5.94 17.64
CA ASN A 124 -10.76 -6.77 16.69
C ASN A 124 -12.26 -6.43 16.63
N THR A 125 -12.64 -5.22 17.05
CA THR A 125 -14.02 -4.74 17.01
C THR A 125 -14.23 -3.76 15.86
N PRO A 126 -15.48 -3.45 15.45
CA PRO A 126 -15.77 -2.53 14.35
C PRO A 126 -15.27 -1.09 14.52
N VAL A 127 -14.70 -0.75 15.69
CA VAL A 127 -14.04 0.54 15.90
C VAL A 127 -12.69 0.63 15.17
N THR A 128 -12.14 -0.50 14.71
CA THR A 128 -10.89 -0.59 13.94
C THR A 128 -11.15 -1.23 12.57
N GLY A 129 -10.15 -1.18 11.69
CA GLY A 129 -10.15 -1.85 10.38
C GLY A 129 -9.65 -3.30 10.43
N TYR A 130 -9.89 -4.02 11.54
CA TYR A 130 -9.39 -5.39 11.72
C TYR A 130 -9.96 -6.38 10.73
N ASP A 131 -11.28 -6.34 10.51
CA ASP A 131 -11.93 -7.25 9.57
C ASP A 131 -11.37 -7.06 8.15
N THR A 132 -11.16 -5.81 7.75
CA THR A 132 -10.56 -5.43 6.46
C THR A 132 -9.12 -5.93 6.35
N PHE A 133 -8.29 -5.65 7.35
CA PHE A 133 -6.89 -6.09 7.38
C PHE A 133 -6.78 -7.62 7.29
N ILE A 134 -7.57 -8.37 8.06
CA ILE A 134 -7.55 -9.83 8.05
C ILE A 134 -8.08 -10.38 6.73
N LYS A 135 -9.16 -9.81 6.17
CA LYS A 135 -9.69 -10.20 4.86
C LYS A 135 -8.61 -10.04 3.78
N GLU A 136 -7.95 -8.89 3.74
CA GLU A 136 -6.87 -8.64 2.77
C GLU A 136 -5.66 -9.56 2.98
N PHE A 137 -5.30 -9.83 4.23
CA PHE A 137 -4.22 -10.77 4.56
C PHE A 137 -4.53 -12.19 4.08
N ASN A 138 -5.77 -12.65 4.28
CA ASN A 138 -6.24 -13.97 3.86
C ASN A 138 -6.28 -14.07 2.32
N VAL A 139 -6.85 -13.06 1.65
CA VAL A 139 -6.93 -13.00 0.18
C VAL A 139 -5.54 -13.04 -0.44
N ASN A 140 -4.57 -12.31 0.11
CA ASN A 140 -3.16 -12.35 -0.33
C ASN A 140 -2.50 -13.74 -0.17
N SER A 141 -3.10 -14.62 0.62
CA SER A 141 -2.65 -15.99 0.87
C SER A 141 -3.51 -17.03 0.13
N GLY A 142 -4.51 -16.61 -0.65
CA GLY A 142 -5.42 -17.49 -1.37
C GLY A 142 -6.60 -18.01 -0.54
N PHE A 143 -6.86 -17.41 0.63
CA PHE A 143 -7.99 -17.74 1.50
C PHE A 143 -9.05 -16.63 1.48
N ASP A 144 -10.28 -16.96 1.85
CA ASP A 144 -11.42 -16.04 1.87
C ASP A 144 -11.60 -15.26 0.55
N VAL A 145 -11.29 -15.88 -0.59
CA VAL A 145 -11.49 -15.28 -1.91
C VAL A 145 -12.97 -15.40 -2.29
N ASP A 146 -13.62 -14.28 -2.55
CA ASP A 146 -15.05 -14.26 -2.88
C ASP A 146 -15.33 -15.04 -4.18
N GLY A 147 -16.35 -15.90 -4.14
CA GLY A 147 -16.74 -16.72 -5.29
C GLY A 147 -15.82 -17.92 -5.57
N TYR A 148 -14.79 -18.17 -4.75
CA TYR A 148 -13.96 -19.36 -4.88
C TYR A 148 -14.79 -20.63 -4.66
N GLN A 149 -14.60 -21.59 -5.56
CA GLN A 149 -15.15 -22.94 -5.44
C GLN A 149 -14.00 -23.91 -5.22
N ALA A 150 -14.12 -24.75 -4.20
CA ALA A 150 -13.08 -25.72 -3.88
C ALA A 150 -12.97 -26.75 -5.00
N GLU A 151 -11.81 -26.81 -5.63
CA GLU A 151 -11.45 -27.83 -6.60
C GLU A 151 -10.42 -28.77 -5.98
N ALA A 152 -10.59 -30.07 -6.19
CA ALA A 152 -9.59 -31.04 -5.76
C ALA A 152 -8.37 -30.90 -6.69
N VAL A 153 -7.24 -30.49 -6.12
CA VAL A 153 -5.95 -30.40 -6.82
C VAL A 153 -4.93 -31.30 -6.15
N THR A 154 -4.07 -31.95 -6.92
CA THR A 154 -2.95 -32.73 -6.39
C THR A 154 -1.66 -31.91 -6.35
N LEU A 155 -0.71 -32.34 -5.53
CA LEU A 155 0.60 -31.70 -5.47
C LEU A 155 1.34 -31.81 -6.82
N GLU A 156 1.18 -32.93 -7.53
CA GLU A 156 1.76 -33.14 -8.85
C GLU A 156 1.22 -32.14 -9.88
N GLU A 157 -0.08 -31.86 -9.86
CA GLU A 157 -0.72 -30.86 -10.73
C GLU A 157 -0.18 -29.45 -10.47
N LEU A 158 -0.03 -29.07 -9.19
CA LEU A 158 0.54 -27.77 -8.81
C LEU A 158 2.00 -27.62 -9.25
N ILE A 159 2.82 -28.68 -9.13
CA ILE A 159 4.23 -28.67 -9.56
C ILE A 159 4.34 -28.59 -11.09
N ALA A 160 3.37 -29.14 -11.83
CA ALA A 160 3.36 -29.10 -13.29
C ALA A 160 3.02 -27.73 -13.88
N LEU A 161 2.49 -26.79 -13.07
CA LEU A 161 2.23 -25.42 -13.50
C LEU A 161 3.53 -24.72 -13.91
N LYS A 162 3.49 -24.01 -15.04
CA LYS A 162 4.60 -23.17 -15.50
C LYS A 162 4.32 -21.71 -15.14
N PRO A 163 5.33 -20.94 -14.71
CA PRO A 163 5.21 -19.50 -14.51
C PRO A 163 4.83 -18.74 -15.79
#